data_AF-A0A7T8QTM2-F1
#
_entry.id   AF-A0A7T8QTM2-F1
#
_cell.length_a   1.000
_cell.length_b   1.000
_cell.length_c   1.000
_cell.angle_alpha   90.00
_cell.angle_beta   90.00
_cell.angle_gamma   90.00
#
_symmetry.space_group_name_H-M   'P 1'
#
loop_
_entity.id
_entity.type
_entity.pdbx_description
1 polymer ?
#
loop_
_entity_poly.entity_id
_entity_poly.type
_entity_poly.pdbx_seq_one_letter_code
_entity_poly.pdbx_strand_id
1 'polypeptide(L)'
;MSSEGDIMPPHFFERAKNLDVMQTVVKPWITQIAAGRPYLYQYDGAPANTSNLVQNWCLENLNMFWSKEYWPPSSPDLNPCDYYLRGVLERGTNKRAHNTVDSLKAAIIQAVANLSRN
;
A
#
# COMPACT_ATOMS: atom_id res chain seq x y z
N MET A 1 -1.13 -4.85 -1.41
CA MET A 1 -1.81 -6.14 -1.71
C MET A 1 -0.81 -7.08 -2.34
N SER A 2 -0.99 -8.40 -2.20
CA SER A 2 -0.16 -9.43 -2.85
C SER A 2 -0.88 -10.03 -4.05
N SER A 3 -0.14 -10.71 -4.94
CA SER A 3 -0.71 -11.52 -6.04
C SER A 3 -1.51 -12.73 -5.52
N GLU A 4 -1.29 -13.13 -4.27
CA GLU A 4 -2.01 -14.22 -3.60
C GLU A 4 -3.33 -13.75 -2.96
N GLY A 5 -3.68 -12.47 -3.11
CA GLY A 5 -4.92 -11.91 -2.56
C GLY A 5 -4.81 -11.42 -1.12
N ASP A 6 -3.60 -11.33 -0.55
CA ASP A 6 -3.41 -10.73 0.78
C ASP A 6 -3.56 -9.21 0.69
N ILE A 7 -4.34 -8.64 1.61
CA ILE A 7 -4.54 -7.19 1.70
C ILE A 7 -3.95 -6.70 3.01
N MET A 8 -3.10 -5.68 2.93
CA MET A 8 -2.55 -5.03 4.12
C MET A 8 -3.69 -4.32 4.85
N PRO A 9 -3.86 -4.53 6.17
CA PRO A 9 -4.84 -3.78 6.94
C PRO A 9 -4.59 -2.26 6.84
N PRO A 10 -5.63 -1.43 6.93
CA PRO A 10 -5.44 0.02 6.95
C PRO A 10 -4.62 0.48 8.14
N HIS A 11 -3.59 1.30 7.88
CA HIS A 11 -2.86 2.05 8.89
C HIS A 11 -3.14 3.54 8.70
N PHE A 12 -3.54 4.23 9.76
CA PHE A 12 -3.87 5.65 9.72
C PHE A 12 -2.81 6.45 10.46
N PHE A 13 -2.27 7.47 9.80
CA PHE A 13 -1.24 8.35 10.35
C PHE A 13 -1.73 9.79 10.32
N GLU A 14 -1.53 10.54 11.40
CA GLU A 14 -1.72 12.00 11.36
C GLU A 14 -0.59 12.67 10.58
N ARG A 15 0.63 12.14 10.74
CA ARG A 15 1.82 12.49 9.98
C ARG A 15 2.65 11.23 9.82
N ALA A 16 3.19 11.03 8.63
CA ALA A 16 4.05 9.91 8.33
C ALA A 16 5.25 10.38 7.52
N LYS A 17 6.42 9.81 7.82
CA LYS A 17 7.57 9.84 6.91
C LYS A 17 7.62 8.50 6.20
N ASN A 18 7.85 8.51 4.90
CA ASN A 18 7.76 7.29 4.10
C ASN A 18 8.72 6.20 4.59
N LEU A 19 9.95 6.56 4.98
CA LEU A 19 10.90 5.58 5.50
C LEU A 19 10.38 4.90 6.77
N ASP A 20 9.81 5.65 7.71
CA ASP A 20 9.27 5.10 8.96
C ASP A 20 8.13 4.12 8.67
N VAL A 21 7.24 4.45 7.72
CA VAL A 21 6.16 3.54 7.29
C VAL A 21 6.71 2.29 6.62
N MET A 22 7.73 2.42 5.78
CA MET A 22 8.38 1.28 5.13
C MET A 22 8.98 0.31 6.16
N GLN A 23 9.66 0.85 7.17
CA GLN A 23 10.33 0.08 8.23
C GLN A 23 9.36 -0.56 9.21
N THR A 24 8.34 0.19 9.66
CA THR A 24 7.48 -0.23 10.78
C THR A 24 6.22 -0.95 10.35
N VAL A 25 5.77 -0.76 9.10
CA VAL A 25 4.53 -1.33 8.60
C VAL A 25 4.77 -2.24 7.40
N VAL A 26 5.36 -1.71 6.33
CA VAL A 26 5.41 -2.43 5.05
C VAL A 26 6.30 -3.66 5.12
N LYS A 27 7.55 -3.53 5.56
CA LYS A 27 8.49 -4.66 5.61
C LYS A 27 8.06 -5.76 6.59
N PRO A 28 7.61 -5.47 7.83
CA PRO A 28 7.10 -6.51 8.72
C PRO A 28 5.93 -7.27 8.10
N TRP A 29 4.95 -6.56 7.52
CA TRP A 29 3.79 -7.19 6.89
C TRP A 29 4.19 -8.09 5.70
N ILE A 30 5.02 -7.59 4.78
CA ILE A 30 5.47 -8.40 3.64
C ILE A 30 6.26 -9.62 4.13
N THR A 31 7.13 -9.46 5.13
CA THR A 31 7.91 -10.59 5.68
C THR A 31 6.99 -11.69 6.20
N GLN A 32 5.91 -11.30 6.89
CA GLN A 32 4.90 -12.23 7.39
C GLN A 32 4.17 -12.96 6.24
N ILE A 33 3.61 -12.23 5.26
CA ILE A 33 2.79 -12.84 4.21
C ILE A 33 3.61 -13.59 3.15
N ALA A 34 4.86 -13.18 2.92
CA ALA A 34 5.76 -13.89 2.04
C ALA A 34 6.18 -15.23 2.66
N ALA A 35 6.29 -15.31 3.99
CA ALA A 35 6.70 -16.51 4.72
C ALA A 35 7.99 -17.13 4.16
N GLY A 36 8.97 -16.29 3.84
CA GLY A 36 10.26 -16.69 3.25
C GLY A 36 10.25 -16.89 1.73
N ARG A 37 9.09 -16.79 1.05
CA ARG A 37 9.03 -16.83 -0.41
C ARG A 37 9.62 -15.56 -1.03
N PRO A 38 10.24 -15.66 -2.21
CA PRO A 38 10.68 -14.48 -2.95
C PRO A 38 9.47 -13.63 -3.36
N TYR A 39 9.66 -12.31 -3.39
CA TYR A 39 8.63 -11.35 -3.76
C TYR A 39 9.24 -10.13 -4.46
N LEU A 40 8.44 -9.51 -5.33
CA LEU A 40 8.74 -8.23 -5.95
C LEU A 40 7.86 -7.15 -5.35
N TYR A 41 8.48 -6.10 -4.80
CA TYR A 41 7.79 -4.92 -4.33
C TYR A 41 7.68 -3.88 -5.44
N GLN A 42 6.44 -3.48 -5.73
CA GLN A 42 6.08 -2.40 -6.65
C GLN A 42 5.56 -1.21 -5.84
N TYR A 43 5.95 0.00 -6.22
CA TYR A 43 5.46 1.23 -5.62
C TYR A 43 5.31 2.33 -6.66
N ASP A 44 4.51 3.37 -6.37
CA ASP A 44 4.29 4.46 -7.31
C ASP A 44 5.47 5.45 -7.33
N GLY A 45 5.50 6.28 -8.37
CA GLY A 45 6.55 7.28 -8.60
C GLY A 45 6.37 8.59 -7.80
N ALA A 46 5.65 8.60 -6.68
CA ALA A 46 5.45 9.82 -5.90
C ALA A 46 6.79 10.38 -5.35
N PRO A 47 6.99 11.72 -5.22
CA PRO A 47 8.29 12.30 -4.87
C PRO A 47 8.93 11.74 -3.59
N ALA A 48 8.12 11.47 -2.58
CA ALA A 48 8.60 10.91 -1.32
C ALA A 48 9.06 9.44 -1.45
N ASN A 49 8.56 8.71 -2.46
CA ASN A 49 8.92 7.33 -2.79
C ASN A 49 10.15 7.25 -3.70
N THR A 50 10.39 8.28 -4.51
CA THR A 50 11.55 8.37 -5.41
C THR A 50 12.81 8.95 -4.76
N SER A 51 12.74 9.31 -3.47
CA SER A 51 13.90 9.82 -2.73
C SER A 51 15.01 8.77 -2.61
N ASN A 52 16.27 9.20 -2.72
CA ASN A 52 17.42 8.27 -2.63
C ASN A 52 17.43 7.49 -1.31
N LEU A 53 16.99 8.13 -0.21
CA LEU A 53 16.89 7.49 1.10
C LEU A 53 15.96 6.26 1.08
N VAL A 54 14.75 6.42 0.54
CA VAL A 54 13.76 5.33 0.48
C VAL A 54 14.18 4.28 -0.55
N GLN A 55 14.68 4.70 -1.72
CA GLN A 55 15.12 3.79 -2.79
C GLN A 55 16.27 2.88 -2.31
N ASN A 56 17.32 3.46 -1.68
CA ASN A 56 18.44 2.68 -1.14
C ASN A 56 17.98 1.72 -0.06
N TRP A 57 17.13 2.19 0.86
CA TRP A 57 16.59 1.32 1.90
C TRP A 57 15.81 0.14 1.31
N CYS A 58 14.98 0.37 0.28
CA CYS A 58 14.25 -0.71 -0.40
C CYS A 58 15.19 -1.73 -1.05
N LEU A 59 16.25 -1.27 -1.74
CA LEU A 59 17.25 -2.14 -2.36
C LEU A 59 18.00 -3.00 -1.34
N GLU A 60 18.30 -2.45 -0.17
CA GLU A 60 19.02 -3.15 0.90
C GLU A 60 18.14 -4.12 1.70
N ASN A 61 16.83 -3.83 1.82
CA ASN A 61 15.96 -4.49 2.80
C ASN A 61 14.84 -5.34 2.19
N LEU A 62 14.50 -5.19 0.91
CA LEU A 62 13.46 -5.97 0.24
C LEU A 62 14.07 -7.07 -0.64
N ASN A 63 13.29 -8.12 -0.94
CA ASN A 63 13.81 -9.23 -1.76
C ASN A 63 14.07 -8.82 -3.21
N MET A 64 13.04 -8.27 -3.87
CA MET A 64 13.15 -7.57 -5.14
C MET A 64 12.34 -6.29 -5.08
N PHE A 65 12.81 -5.25 -5.76
CA PHE A 65 12.18 -3.94 -5.77
C PHE A 65 12.25 -3.33 -7.16
N TRP A 66 11.13 -2.82 -7.67
CA TRP A 66 11.14 -1.92 -8.81
C TRP A 66 11.55 -0.53 -8.37
N SER A 67 12.81 -0.19 -8.65
CA SER A 67 13.30 1.18 -8.46
C SER A 67 12.55 2.17 -9.35
N LYS A 68 12.69 3.45 -9.05
CA LYS A 68 12.00 4.54 -9.76
C LYS A 68 12.24 4.53 -11.28
N GLU A 69 13.34 3.94 -11.75
CA GLU A 69 13.69 3.83 -13.17
C GLU A 69 12.79 2.85 -13.93
N TYR A 70 12.19 1.88 -13.24
CA TYR A 70 11.29 0.89 -13.85
C TYR A 70 9.83 1.35 -13.90
N TRP A 71 9.45 2.35 -13.09
CA TRP A 71 8.08 2.81 -12.99
C TRP A 71 7.80 3.95 -13.99
N PRO A 72 6.89 3.77 -14.97
CA PRO A 72 6.55 4.84 -15.89
C PRO A 72 5.81 5.98 -15.14
N PRO A 73 6.18 7.25 -15.37
CA PRO A 73 5.47 8.39 -14.78
C PRO A 73 3.97 8.36 -15.13
N SER A 74 3.13 8.85 -14.20
CA SER A 74 1.70 9.06 -14.43
C SER A 74 0.92 7.83 -14.92
N SER A 75 1.28 6.63 -14.44
CA SER A 75 0.67 5.36 -14.87
C SER A 75 -0.14 4.67 -13.74
N PRO A 76 -1.23 5.27 -13.24
CA PRO A 76 -2.07 4.68 -12.20
C PRO A 76 -2.79 3.40 -12.68
N ASP A 77 -2.97 3.25 -13.99
CA ASP A 77 -3.53 2.05 -14.63
C ASP A 77 -2.65 0.81 -14.44
N LEU A 78 -1.34 0.99 -14.24
CA LEU A 78 -0.41 -0.10 -13.99
C LEU A 78 -0.26 -0.46 -12.50
N ASN A 79 -0.78 0.37 -11.58
CA ASN A 79 -0.70 0.12 -10.15
C ASN A 79 -1.98 -0.56 -9.66
N PRO A 80 -1.96 -1.83 -9.23
CA PRO A 80 -3.15 -2.51 -8.72
C PRO A 80 -3.86 -1.78 -7.58
N CYS A 81 -3.10 -1.06 -6.74
CA CYS A 81 -3.67 -0.26 -5.65
C CYS A 81 -4.50 0.93 -6.19
N ASP A 82 -4.05 1.59 -7.25
CA ASP A 82 -4.74 2.75 -7.82
C ASP A 82 -5.84 2.33 -8.79
N TYR A 83 -5.55 1.37 -9.68
CA TYR A 83 -6.50 0.88 -10.69
C TYR A 83 -7.70 0.15 -10.06
N TYR A 84 -7.45 -0.73 -9.08
CA TYR A 84 -8.49 -1.60 -8.53
C TYR A 84 -8.87 -1.21 -7.10
N LEU A 85 -7.94 -1.31 -6.15
CA LEU A 85 -8.24 -1.20 -4.72
C LEU A 85 -8.88 0.14 -4.37
N ARG A 86 -8.32 1.25 -4.87
CA ARG A 86 -8.84 2.60 -4.66
C ARG A 86 -10.31 2.72 -5.07
N GLY A 87 -10.65 2.30 -6.29
CA GLY A 87 -12.02 2.38 -6.80
C GLY A 87 -13.00 1.49 -6.04
N VAL A 88 -12.56 0.31 -5.58
CA VAL A 88 -13.39 -0.57 -4.74
C VAL A 88 -13.66 0.05 -3.38
N LEU A 89 -12.65 0.61 -2.73
CA LEU A 89 -12.78 1.27 -1.44
C LEU A 89 -13.68 2.50 -1.54
N GLU A 90 -13.47 3.37 -2.53
CA GLU A 90 -14.31 4.55 -2.76
C GLU A 90 -15.78 4.17 -2.98
N ARG A 91 -16.05 3.14 -3.80
CA ARG A 91 -17.43 2.64 -3.99
C ARG A 91 -18.04 2.09 -2.71
N GLY A 92 -17.24 1.55 -1.79
CA GLY A 92 -17.70 1.04 -0.50
C GLY A 92 -17.96 2.15 0.50
N THR A 93 -17.00 3.05 0.68
CA THR A 93 -17.03 4.10 1.70
C THR A 93 -17.96 5.24 1.33
N ASN A 94 -18.03 5.62 0.06
CA ASN A 94 -18.76 6.81 -0.39
C ASN A 94 -20.25 6.55 -0.62
N LYS A 95 -20.77 5.36 -0.27
CA LYS A 95 -22.21 5.08 -0.27
C LYS A 95 -22.98 5.96 0.71
N ARG A 96 -22.29 6.54 1.70
CA ARG A 96 -22.85 7.44 2.72
C ARG A 96 -21.83 8.55 3.00
N ALA A 97 -22.35 9.71 3.39
CA ALA A 97 -21.50 10.79 3.90
C ALA A 97 -20.98 10.45 5.30
N HIS A 98 -19.77 10.92 5.61
CA HIS A 98 -19.10 10.74 6.90
C HIS A 98 -18.86 12.10 7.54
N ASN A 99 -19.41 12.32 8.74
CA ASN A 99 -19.32 13.61 9.43
C ASN A 99 -18.14 13.67 10.42
N THR A 100 -17.43 12.56 10.62
CA THR A 100 -16.25 12.48 11.47
C THR A 100 -15.16 11.64 10.83
N VAL A 101 -13.90 11.94 11.16
CA VAL A 101 -12.75 11.13 10.71
C VAL A 101 -12.89 9.68 11.16
N ASP A 102 -13.40 9.42 12.37
CA ASP A 102 -13.57 8.07 12.89
C ASP A 102 -14.63 7.28 12.11
N SER A 103 -15.73 7.92 11.72
CA SER A 103 -16.75 7.26 10.89
C SER A 103 -16.18 6.84 9.52
N LEU A 104 -15.33 7.69 8.92
CA LEU A 104 -14.63 7.36 7.68
C LEU A 104 -13.60 6.23 7.88
N LYS A 105 -12.78 6.29 8.94
CA LYS A 105 -11.80 5.23 9.26
C LYS A 105 -12.49 3.87 9.43
N ALA A 106 -13.60 3.82 10.17
CA ALA A 106 -14.39 2.61 10.35
C ALA A 106 -14.93 2.07 9.03
N ALA A 107 -15.42 2.94 8.15
CA ALA A 107 -15.90 2.54 6.82
C ALA A 107 -14.77 1.97 5.94
N ILE A 108 -13.56 2.56 5.98
CA ILE A 108 -12.39 2.05 5.26
C ILE A 108 -11.98 0.67 5.78
N ILE A 109 -11.92 0.49 7.11
CA ILE A 109 -11.61 -0.80 7.74
C ILE A 109 -12.62 -1.87 7.29
N GLN A 110 -13.92 -1.54 7.35
CA GLN A 110 -14.97 -2.47 6.92
C GLN A 110 -14.87 -2.79 5.42
N ALA A 111 -14.59 -1.80 4.57
CA ALA A 111 -14.44 -2.01 3.14
C ALA A 111 -13.26 -2.94 2.82
N VAL A 112 -12.13 -2.78 3.51
CA VAL A 112 -10.97 -3.69 3.36
C VAL A 112 -11.25 -5.09 3.90
N ALA A 113 -11.94 -5.21 5.04
CA ALA A 113 -12.34 -6.50 5.59
C ALA A 113 -13.20 -7.30 4.61
N ASN A 114 -14.11 -6.64 3.88
CA ASN A 114 -14.95 -7.27 2.87
C ASN A 114 -14.19 -7.72 1.60
N LEU A 115 -12.95 -7.27 1.42
CA LEU A 115 -12.09 -7.69 0.31
C LEU A 115 -11.10 -8.79 0.70
N SER A 116 -10.86 -8.95 2.01
CA SER A 116 -9.96 -9.95 2.52
C SER A 116 -10.58 -11.33 2.32
N ARG A 117 -9.76 -12.37 2.10
CA ARG A 117 -10.25 -13.74 1.89
C ARG A 117 -11.24 -14.15 2.99
N ASN A 118 -12.37 -14.73 2.57
CA ASN A 118 -13.19 -15.59 3.43
C ASN A 118 -12.42 -16.86 3.80
#